data_AF-A0A1H3GDT5-F1
#
_entry.id   AF-A0A1H3GDT5-F1
#
_cell.length_a   1.000
_cell.length_b   1.000
_cell.length_c   1.000
_cell.angle_alpha   90.00
_cell.angle_beta   90.00
_cell.angle_gamma   90.00
#
_symmetry.space_group_name_H-M   'P 1'
#
loop_
_entity.id
_entity.type
_entity.pdbx_description
1 polymer ?
#
loop_
_entity_poly.entity_id
_entity_poly.type
_entity_poly.pdbx_seq_one_letter_code
_entity_poly.pdbx_strand_id
1 'polypeptide(L)'
;MLSSVLIRALPTLLIVSNVFAPSLASADSDLAGRVGRLERMLENQSGSDLLLQMQRLQSEMQELRGMVEQQRFDVERLQRQQRDQFLDLDSRLSGSGSAPTAPAATALPTILDESTEITAPSTPVTPSVPAAGGNGIPALPTPEIVGASERDLYAQAFEQLKARNYPEAKTALNALLTRYPQGDYTDNARYWLGETYYVLRDYPAALDEYERLIQLHPTSAKVPGALLKIGFIQYEQQALEQARATLQRVIQDYPNSTEARLAQGRLERGTTGAATP
;
A
#
# COMPACT_ATOMS: atom_id res chain seq x y z
N MET A 1 16.53 -54.83 -75.94
CA MET A 1 15.52 -55.65 -76.64
C MET A 1 14.15 -55.11 -76.24
N LEU A 2 13.24 -54.56 -77.04
CA LEU A 2 13.07 -54.15 -78.45
C LEU A 2 11.98 -53.03 -78.41
N SER A 3 11.86 -52.00 -79.25
CA SER A 3 12.63 -51.55 -80.42
C SER A 3 12.41 -50.04 -80.71
N SER A 4 13.08 -49.52 -81.73
CA SER A 4 13.07 -48.17 -82.32
C SER A 4 11.73 -47.55 -82.74
N VAL A 5 11.66 -46.20 -82.78
CA VAL A 5 11.44 -45.30 -83.96
C VAL A 5 11.41 -43.84 -83.42
N LEU A 6 12.38 -42.97 -83.68
CA LEU A 6 12.78 -42.20 -84.89
C LEU A 6 11.88 -41.00 -85.30
N ILE A 7 12.51 -39.81 -85.25
CA ILE A 7 12.41 -38.67 -86.20
C ILE A 7 11.33 -37.56 -86.01
N ARG A 8 11.85 -36.41 -85.54
CA ARG A 8 11.68 -35.01 -86.02
C ARG A 8 10.29 -34.52 -86.48
N ALA A 9 9.77 -33.50 -85.79
CA ALA A 9 9.48 -32.18 -86.39
C ALA A 9 9.29 -31.08 -85.33
N LEU A 10 10.08 -30.01 -85.43
CA LEU A 10 9.82 -28.66 -84.92
C LEU A 10 9.87 -27.73 -86.16
N PRO A 11 9.31 -26.50 -86.15
CA PRO A 11 8.33 -25.93 -85.22
C PRO A 11 7.09 -25.34 -85.93
N THR A 12 5.98 -25.14 -85.22
CA THR A 12 4.97 -24.15 -85.67
C THR A 12 4.39 -23.39 -84.49
N LEU A 13 4.63 -22.08 -84.51
CA LEU A 13 4.08 -21.10 -83.59
C LEU A 13 2.57 -20.97 -83.83
N LEU A 14 1.74 -21.24 -82.81
CA LEU A 14 0.33 -20.83 -82.84
C LEU A 14 -0.08 -20.32 -81.46
N ILE A 15 0.01 -19.00 -81.32
CA ILE A 15 -0.43 -18.26 -80.14
C ILE A 15 -1.96 -18.21 -80.16
N VAL A 16 -2.61 -19.04 -79.33
CA VAL A 16 -4.03 -18.89 -79.02
C VAL A 16 -4.16 -18.09 -77.72
N SER A 17 -4.14 -16.77 -77.85
CA SER A 17 -4.40 -15.85 -76.75
C SER A 17 -5.89 -15.89 -76.37
N ASN A 18 -6.30 -16.84 -75.53
CA ASN A 18 -7.66 -16.85 -75.00
C ASN A 18 -7.74 -15.93 -73.77
N VAL A 19 -7.99 -14.64 -74.03
CA VAL A 19 -8.15 -13.61 -72.99
C VAL A 19 -9.56 -13.70 -72.40
N PHE A 20 -9.69 -14.31 -71.22
CA PHE A 20 -10.89 -14.13 -70.40
C PHE A 20 -10.59 -14.21 -68.90
N ALA A 21 -10.22 -13.06 -68.32
CA ALA A 21 -10.11 -12.88 -66.88
C ALA A 21 -10.47 -11.43 -66.49
N PRO A 22 -11.77 -11.09 -66.36
CA PRO A 22 -12.19 -9.87 -65.70
C PRO A 22 -12.28 -10.04 -64.16
N SER A 23 -12.12 -8.92 -63.45
CA SER A 23 -12.56 -8.66 -62.06
C SER A 23 -11.83 -9.30 -60.85
N LEU A 24 -10.50 -9.23 -60.78
CA LEU A 24 -9.80 -9.17 -59.48
C LEU A 24 -9.24 -7.77 -59.15
N ALA A 25 -8.76 -7.02 -60.16
CA ALA A 25 -8.17 -5.69 -59.97
C ALA A 25 -9.11 -4.62 -59.34
N SER A 26 -10.43 -4.78 -59.48
CA SER A 26 -11.43 -3.83 -58.97
C SER A 26 -11.76 -4.01 -57.48
N ALA A 27 -11.45 -5.17 -56.89
CA ALA A 27 -11.67 -5.44 -55.47
C ALA A 27 -10.57 -4.80 -54.60
N ASP A 28 -9.31 -4.90 -55.03
CA ASP A 28 -8.16 -4.28 -54.34
C ASP A 28 -8.27 -2.76 -54.29
N SER A 29 -8.74 -2.11 -55.35
CA SER A 29 -8.88 -0.65 -55.37
C SER A 29 -9.92 -0.12 -54.38
N ASP A 30 -11.04 -0.82 -54.17
CA ASP A 30 -12.01 -0.44 -53.15
C ASP A 30 -11.54 -0.83 -51.74
N LEU A 31 -10.86 -1.96 -51.58
CA LEU A 31 -10.28 -2.34 -50.29
C LEU A 31 -9.21 -1.34 -49.83
N ALA A 32 -8.26 -0.97 -50.69
CA ALA A 32 -7.27 0.08 -50.42
C ALA A 32 -7.94 1.44 -50.15
N GLY A 33 -8.98 1.79 -50.90
CA GLY A 33 -9.78 2.99 -50.67
C GLY A 33 -10.57 2.97 -49.35
N ARG A 34 -10.95 1.80 -48.84
CA ARG A 34 -11.60 1.62 -47.54
C ARG A 34 -10.60 1.61 -46.39
N VAL A 35 -9.44 0.95 -46.54
CA VAL A 35 -8.33 0.98 -45.57
C VAL A 35 -7.82 2.41 -45.41
N GLY A 36 -7.48 3.11 -46.49
CA GLY A 36 -7.02 4.51 -46.41
C GLY A 36 -8.08 5.52 -45.95
N ARG A 37 -9.37 5.13 -45.85
CA ARG A 37 -10.43 5.90 -45.17
C ARG A 37 -10.52 5.54 -43.68
N LEU A 38 -10.34 4.25 -43.34
CA LEU A 38 -10.27 3.77 -41.96
C LEU A 38 -9.03 4.31 -41.24
N GLU A 39 -7.86 4.30 -41.88
CA GLU A 39 -6.62 4.91 -41.35
C GLU A 39 -6.83 6.39 -41.05
N ARG A 40 -7.34 7.19 -42.00
CA ARG A 40 -7.68 8.60 -41.75
C ARG A 40 -8.76 8.81 -40.68
N MET A 41 -9.71 7.88 -40.53
CA MET A 41 -10.68 7.94 -39.43
C MET A 41 -10.03 7.61 -38.08
N LEU A 42 -9.19 6.58 -38.00
CA LEU A 42 -8.47 6.22 -36.78
C LEU A 42 -7.44 7.28 -36.39
N GLU A 43 -6.77 7.91 -37.36
CA GLU A 43 -5.75 8.93 -37.14
C GLU A 43 -6.39 10.25 -36.65
N ASN A 44 -7.55 10.63 -37.21
CA ASN A 44 -8.36 11.72 -36.65
C ASN A 44 -9.00 11.37 -35.29
N GLN A 45 -9.51 10.13 -35.10
CA GLN A 45 -10.11 9.71 -33.83
C GLN A 45 -9.06 9.66 -32.71
N SER A 46 -7.94 8.95 -32.91
CA SER A 46 -6.85 8.87 -31.93
C SER A 46 -6.24 10.23 -31.60
N GLY A 47 -6.14 11.15 -32.57
CA GLY A 47 -5.77 12.54 -32.31
C GLY A 47 -6.77 13.26 -31.40
N SER A 48 -8.07 13.06 -31.60
CA SER A 48 -9.12 13.64 -30.74
C SER A 48 -9.19 12.97 -29.35
N ASP A 49 -9.03 11.65 -29.27
CA ASP A 49 -9.02 10.90 -28.02
C ASP A 49 -7.80 11.26 -27.16
N LEU A 50 -6.63 11.45 -27.77
CA LEU A 50 -5.42 11.90 -27.08
C LEU A 50 -5.59 13.33 -26.53
N LEU A 51 -6.24 14.23 -27.29
CA LEU A 51 -6.57 15.58 -26.81
C LEU A 51 -7.56 15.55 -25.63
N LEU A 52 -8.59 14.72 -25.69
CA LEU A 52 -9.54 14.50 -24.59
C LEU A 52 -8.85 13.87 -23.36
N GLN A 53 -7.90 12.96 -23.56
CA GLN A 53 -7.12 12.34 -22.49
C GLN A 53 -6.14 13.34 -21.84
N MET A 54 -5.52 14.22 -22.64
CA MET A 54 -4.73 15.36 -22.14
C MET A 54 -5.58 16.31 -21.30
N GLN A 55 -6.79 16.66 -21.76
CA GLN A 55 -7.71 17.51 -21.00
C GLN A 55 -8.16 16.84 -19.69
N ARG A 56 -8.47 15.54 -19.71
CA ARG A 56 -8.80 14.76 -18.50
C ARG A 56 -7.64 14.76 -17.50
N LEU A 57 -6.42 14.46 -17.94
CA LEU A 57 -5.23 14.49 -17.08
C LEU A 57 -4.97 15.89 -16.49
N GLN A 58 -5.23 16.96 -17.25
CA GLN A 58 -5.14 18.32 -16.72
C GLN A 58 -6.20 18.61 -15.66
N SER A 59 -7.44 18.14 -15.82
CA SER A 59 -8.47 18.27 -14.77
C SER A 59 -8.14 17.46 -13.52
N GLU A 60 -7.67 16.21 -13.67
CA GLU A 60 -7.25 15.36 -12.55
C GLU A 60 -6.08 15.99 -11.78
N MET A 61 -5.11 16.60 -12.48
CA MET A 61 -4.00 17.32 -11.84
C MET A 61 -4.45 18.56 -11.05
N GLN A 62 -5.51 19.26 -11.49
CA GLN A 62 -6.10 20.38 -10.74
C GLN A 62 -6.85 19.88 -9.50
N GLU A 63 -7.61 18.78 -9.63
CA GLU A 63 -8.35 18.17 -8.52
C GLU A 63 -7.41 17.61 -7.44
N LEU A 64 -6.38 16.85 -7.85
CA LEU A 64 -5.34 16.33 -6.96
C LEU A 64 -4.60 17.45 -6.24
N ARG A 65 -4.32 18.57 -6.92
CA ARG A 65 -3.74 19.75 -6.28
C ARG A 65 -4.68 20.33 -5.22
N GLY A 66 -5.98 20.44 -5.52
CA GLY A 66 -6.99 20.87 -4.55
C GLY A 66 -7.04 19.96 -3.32
N MET A 67 -7.02 18.64 -3.50
CA MET A 67 -6.95 17.68 -2.40
C MET A 67 -5.68 17.83 -1.55
N VAL A 68 -4.51 18.07 -2.17
CA VAL A 68 -3.26 18.31 -1.44
C VAL A 68 -3.31 19.61 -0.63
N GLU A 69 -3.87 20.69 -1.19
CA GLU A 69 -4.05 21.96 -0.49
C GLU A 69 -5.05 21.80 0.69
N GLN A 70 -6.13 21.03 0.52
CA GLN A 70 -7.07 20.70 1.60
C GLN A 70 -6.42 19.84 2.70
N GLN A 71 -5.75 18.73 2.35
CA GLN A 71 -5.08 17.85 3.31
C GLN A 71 -4.05 18.61 4.14
N ARG A 72 -3.29 19.52 3.50
CA ARG A 72 -2.36 20.40 4.20
C ARG A 72 -3.08 21.29 5.23
N PHE A 73 -4.20 21.91 4.85
CA PHE A 73 -4.98 22.75 5.77
C PHE A 73 -5.54 21.94 6.95
N ASP A 74 -6.03 20.73 6.70
CA ASP A 74 -6.55 19.84 7.75
C ASP A 74 -5.44 19.40 8.74
N VAL A 75 -4.23 19.13 8.25
CA VAL A 75 -3.04 18.87 9.09
C VAL A 75 -2.67 20.11 9.92
N GLU A 76 -2.59 21.29 9.31
CA GLU A 76 -2.32 22.55 10.01
C GLU A 76 -3.41 22.90 11.05
N ARG A 77 -4.66 22.49 10.82
CA ARG A 77 -5.78 22.63 11.77
C ARG A 77 -5.64 21.64 12.94
N LEU A 78 -5.36 20.37 12.66
CA LEU A 78 -5.15 19.32 13.69
C LEU A 78 -3.97 19.66 14.61
N GLN A 79 -2.85 20.14 14.05
CA GLN A 79 -1.68 20.55 14.84
C GLN A 79 -1.99 21.73 15.76
N ARG A 80 -2.75 22.74 15.29
CA ARG A 80 -3.22 23.84 16.14
C ARG A 80 -4.11 23.33 17.28
N GLN A 81 -5.10 22.49 16.96
CA GLN A 81 -5.99 21.91 17.98
C GLN A 81 -5.22 21.11 19.04
N GLN A 82 -4.22 20.29 18.65
CA GLN A 82 -3.38 19.55 19.59
C GLN A 82 -2.57 20.50 20.49
N ARG A 83 -1.92 21.52 19.91
CA ARG A 83 -1.14 22.49 20.67
C ARG A 83 -2.03 23.25 21.68
N ASP A 84 -3.21 23.67 21.25
CA ASP A 84 -4.11 24.44 22.11
C ASP A 84 -4.69 23.56 23.24
N GLN A 85 -4.93 22.26 23.01
CA GLN A 85 -5.24 21.27 24.07
C GLN A 85 -4.06 21.09 25.05
N PHE A 86 -2.83 21.00 24.56
CA PHE A 86 -1.64 20.90 25.43
C PHE A 86 -1.49 22.12 26.35
N LEU A 87 -1.78 23.32 25.85
CA LEU A 87 -1.73 24.55 26.64
C LEU A 87 -2.84 24.60 27.71
N ASP A 88 -4.05 24.11 27.43
CA ASP A 88 -5.11 23.99 28.44
C ASP A 88 -4.76 22.97 29.53
N LEU A 89 -4.20 21.80 29.16
CA LEU A 89 -3.72 20.81 30.12
C LEU A 89 -2.60 21.37 31.01
N ASP A 90 -1.61 22.05 30.43
CA ASP A 90 -0.51 22.67 31.17
C ASP A 90 -0.99 23.77 32.12
N SER A 91 -1.94 24.61 31.67
CA SER A 91 -2.58 25.63 32.51
C SER A 91 -3.36 25.02 33.70
N ARG A 92 -4.02 23.87 33.52
CA ARG A 92 -4.70 23.15 34.61
C ARG A 92 -3.70 22.50 35.57
N LEU A 93 -2.66 21.86 35.05
CA LEU A 93 -1.64 21.18 35.86
C LEU A 93 -0.84 22.18 36.71
N SER A 94 -0.44 23.31 36.12
CA SER A 94 0.23 24.41 36.84
C SER A 94 -0.73 25.17 37.77
N GLY A 95 -1.97 25.41 37.34
CA GLY A 95 -3.01 26.06 38.13
C GLY A 95 -3.46 25.25 39.36
N SER A 96 -3.40 23.92 39.29
CA SER A 96 -3.74 23.03 40.41
C SER A 96 -2.73 23.08 41.57
N GLY A 97 -1.66 23.88 41.47
CA GLY A 97 -0.75 24.23 42.57
C GLY A 97 -1.19 25.44 43.42
N SER A 98 -2.22 26.19 43.01
CA SER A 98 -2.74 27.35 43.75
C SER A 98 -4.17 27.12 44.22
N ALA A 99 -4.32 26.72 45.49
CA ALA A 99 -5.63 26.60 46.12
C ALA A 99 -6.33 27.98 46.15
N PRO A 100 -7.59 28.10 45.70
CA PRO A 100 -8.38 29.29 45.94
C PRO A 100 -8.76 29.32 47.43
N THR A 101 -8.17 30.26 48.18
CA THR A 101 -8.52 30.49 49.59
C THR A 101 -9.97 30.96 49.70
N ALA A 102 -10.88 30.04 50.03
CA ALA A 102 -12.25 30.38 50.35
C ALA A 102 -12.31 31.09 51.73
N PRO A 103 -12.94 32.27 51.85
CA PRO A 103 -13.22 32.87 53.15
C PRO A 103 -14.40 32.13 53.81
N ALA A 104 -14.26 31.78 55.09
CA ALA A 104 -15.23 30.98 55.82
C ALA A 104 -16.23 31.83 56.64
N ALA A 105 -17.48 31.36 56.69
CA ALA A 105 -18.53 31.61 57.70
C ALA A 105 -18.97 33.08 57.96
N THR A 106 -20.27 33.40 58.05
CA THR A 106 -21.17 32.95 59.13
C THR A 106 -22.60 33.45 58.87
N ALA A 107 -23.62 32.61 59.05
CA ALA A 107 -24.92 32.91 59.71
C ALA A 107 -26.04 31.92 59.32
N LEU A 108 -26.53 31.18 60.32
CA LEU A 108 -27.91 30.70 60.43
C LEU A 108 -28.47 31.30 61.73
N PRO A 109 -29.79 31.55 61.87
CA PRO A 109 -30.64 30.45 62.35
C PRO A 109 -32.12 30.43 61.88
N THR A 110 -32.69 29.22 61.94
CA THR A 110 -34.06 28.87 62.38
C THR A 110 -35.30 29.60 61.81
N ILE A 111 -36.17 28.82 61.15
CA ILE A 111 -37.56 28.62 61.61
C ILE A 111 -37.89 27.11 61.49
N LEU A 112 -38.67 26.57 62.42
CA LEU A 112 -39.29 25.24 62.36
C LEU A 112 -40.66 25.34 61.65
N ASP A 113 -41.16 24.29 61.00
CA ASP A 113 -42.37 23.56 61.47
C ASP A 113 -42.86 22.49 60.47
N GLU A 114 -43.74 21.64 61.00
CA GLU A 114 -44.74 20.76 60.40
C GLU A 114 -44.32 19.35 59.96
N SER A 115 -45.09 18.36 60.46
CA SER A 115 -44.81 16.93 60.41
C SER A 115 -46.10 16.13 60.19
N THR A 116 -46.26 15.51 59.02
CA THR A 116 -47.25 14.43 58.78
C THR A 116 -46.78 13.59 57.58
N GLU A 117 -46.23 12.37 57.70
CA GLU A 117 -46.73 11.05 58.12
C GLU A 117 -47.06 10.13 56.91
N ILE A 118 -46.64 8.85 56.97
CA ILE A 118 -47.02 7.66 56.15
C ILE A 118 -46.96 7.80 54.59
N THR A 119 -46.39 6.90 53.77
CA THR A 119 -46.30 5.43 53.86
C THR A 119 -45.23 4.88 52.89
N ALA A 120 -44.54 3.81 53.24
CA ALA A 120 -43.75 2.99 52.30
C ALA A 120 -44.42 1.62 52.07
N PRO A 121 -44.15 0.95 50.93
CA PRO A 121 -43.62 -0.41 51.07
C PRO A 121 -42.49 -0.78 50.09
N SER A 122 -41.50 -1.50 50.65
CA SER A 122 -40.75 -2.65 50.10
C SER A 122 -40.14 -2.57 48.69
N THR A 123 -38.80 -2.57 48.47
CA THR A 123 -37.76 -3.62 48.74
C THR A 123 -37.99 -4.96 48.00
N PRO A 124 -36.97 -5.80 47.70
CA PRO A 124 -35.50 -5.72 47.94
C PRO A 124 -34.68 -5.70 46.60
N VAL A 125 -33.34 -5.68 46.50
CA VAL A 125 -32.35 -6.68 46.95
C VAL A 125 -30.90 -6.15 46.98
N THR A 126 -30.15 -6.60 48.00
CA THR A 126 -28.71 -6.88 47.97
C THR A 126 -28.51 -8.30 48.51
N PRO A 127 -27.41 -9.00 48.17
CA PRO A 127 -26.43 -9.24 49.23
C PRO A 127 -24.94 -9.31 48.79
N SER A 128 -24.13 -8.61 49.59
CA SER A 128 -22.77 -8.89 50.10
C SER A 128 -21.96 -10.14 49.69
N VAL A 129 -20.66 -9.90 49.36
CA VAL A 129 -19.42 -10.52 49.94
C VAL A 129 -19.16 -12.04 49.63
N PRO A 130 -17.96 -12.49 49.17
CA PRO A 130 -16.70 -12.40 49.94
C PRO A 130 -15.36 -12.27 49.17
N ALA A 131 -14.27 -12.12 49.94
CA ALA A 131 -12.89 -12.34 49.49
C ALA A 131 -12.36 -13.69 50.01
N ALA A 132 -11.76 -14.52 49.14
CA ALA A 132 -10.75 -15.55 49.47
C ALA A 132 -10.30 -16.35 48.23
N GLY A 133 -9.05 -16.82 48.25
CA GLY A 133 -8.61 -18.04 47.53
C GLY A 133 -8.22 -17.86 46.06
N GLY A 134 -6.93 -18.03 45.75
CA GLY A 134 -6.45 -18.04 44.37
C GLY A 134 -6.43 -19.43 43.73
N ASN A 135 -6.30 -19.45 42.40
CA ASN A 135 -5.44 -20.41 41.72
C ASN A 135 -4.93 -19.78 40.41
N GLY A 136 -3.65 -20.01 40.11
CA GLY A 136 -2.91 -19.19 39.16
C GLY A 136 -3.24 -19.47 37.69
N ILE A 137 -3.58 -18.39 36.96
CA ILE A 137 -3.05 -18.21 35.62
C ILE A 137 -1.82 -17.29 35.80
N PRO A 138 -0.61 -17.67 35.38
CA PRO A 138 0.50 -16.72 35.33
C PRO A 138 0.17 -15.70 34.24
N ALA A 139 -0.33 -14.54 34.64
CA ALA A 139 -0.39 -13.38 33.76
C ALA A 139 1.04 -13.11 33.26
N LEU A 140 1.23 -13.23 31.95
CA LEU A 140 2.52 -12.94 31.31
C LEU A 140 2.95 -11.52 31.71
N PRO A 141 4.22 -11.30 32.09
CA PRO A 141 4.63 -10.04 32.69
C PRO A 141 4.57 -8.91 31.65
N THR A 142 3.63 -7.98 31.81
CA THR A 142 3.58 -6.73 31.05
C THR A 142 4.80 -5.87 31.39
N PRO A 143 5.75 -5.61 30.46
CA PRO A 143 6.98 -4.88 30.77
C PRO A 143 6.80 -3.36 30.60
N GLU A 144 5.74 -2.79 31.20
CA GLU A 144 5.23 -1.44 30.85
C GLU A 144 5.39 -0.39 31.97
N ILE A 145 6.44 -0.46 32.80
CA ILE A 145 6.64 0.55 33.88
C ILE A 145 8.03 1.21 33.89
N VAL A 146 9.05 0.73 33.15
CA VAL A 146 10.40 1.36 33.16
C VAL A 146 11.12 1.40 31.79
N GLY A 147 10.42 1.73 30.70
CA GLY A 147 11.09 2.05 29.44
C GLY A 147 10.12 2.49 28.34
N ALA A 148 10.67 3.01 27.24
CA ALA A 148 9.91 3.43 26.07
C ALA A 148 8.95 2.32 25.60
N SER A 149 7.70 2.67 25.33
CA SER A 149 6.72 1.72 24.80
C SER A 149 7.10 1.28 23.38
N GLU A 150 6.51 0.18 22.91
CA GLU A 150 6.72 -0.27 21.53
C GLU A 150 6.37 0.84 20.52
N ARG A 151 5.26 1.54 20.78
CA ARG A 151 4.80 2.68 19.97
C ARG A 151 5.82 3.82 19.94
N ASP A 152 6.47 4.13 21.07
CA ASP A 152 7.48 5.20 21.14
C ASP A 152 8.75 4.82 20.37
N LEU A 153 9.20 3.56 20.49
CA LEU A 153 10.33 3.05 19.70
C LEU A 153 10.01 3.05 18.20
N TYR A 154 8.78 2.68 17.83
CA TYR A 154 8.34 2.70 16.43
C TYR A 154 8.30 4.14 15.89
N ALA A 155 7.75 5.08 16.67
CA ALA A 155 7.73 6.49 16.30
C ALA A 155 9.15 7.07 16.14
N GLN A 156 10.06 6.78 17.08
CA GLN A 156 11.46 7.21 17.01
C GLN A 156 12.16 6.66 15.75
N ALA A 157 11.97 5.38 15.45
CA ALA A 157 12.50 4.76 14.24
C ALA A 157 11.95 5.41 12.97
N PHE A 158 10.65 5.70 12.94
CA PHE A 158 9.97 6.31 11.80
C PHE A 158 10.41 7.76 11.55
N GLU A 159 10.71 8.54 12.59
CA GLU A 159 11.31 9.87 12.41
C GLU A 159 12.70 9.81 11.75
N GLN A 160 13.52 8.81 12.06
CA GLN A 160 14.81 8.62 11.37
C GLN A 160 14.62 8.23 9.90
N LEU A 161 13.62 7.39 9.58
CA LEU A 161 13.26 7.08 8.19
C LEU A 161 12.83 8.32 7.41
N LYS A 162 11.97 9.17 8.01
CA LYS A 162 11.54 10.45 7.43
C LYS A 162 12.73 11.40 7.20
N ALA A 163 13.68 11.43 8.14
CA ALA A 163 14.92 12.20 8.01
C ALA A 163 15.92 11.60 7.00
N ARG A 164 15.67 10.39 6.47
CA ARG A 164 16.58 9.59 5.62
C ARG A 164 17.88 9.18 6.33
N ASN A 165 17.86 9.18 7.66
CA ASN A 165 18.94 8.73 8.54
C ASN A 165 18.89 7.20 8.65
N TYR A 166 19.20 6.51 7.55
CA TYR A 166 19.07 5.04 7.46
C TYR A 166 19.91 4.26 8.49
N PRO A 167 21.14 4.66 8.87
CA PRO A 167 21.90 3.99 9.93
C PRO A 167 21.22 4.06 11.30
N GLU A 168 20.68 5.22 11.66
CA GLU A 168 19.97 5.49 12.91
C GLU A 168 18.61 4.77 12.92
N ALA A 169 17.88 4.82 11.80
CA ALA A 169 16.64 4.09 11.60
C ALA A 169 16.83 2.57 11.78
N LYS A 170 17.86 2.00 11.14
CA LYS A 170 18.25 0.59 11.30
C LYS A 170 18.48 0.25 12.78
N THR A 171 19.16 1.13 13.51
CA THR A 171 19.46 0.92 14.93
C THR A 171 18.20 0.94 15.79
N ALA A 172 17.32 1.92 15.59
CA ALA A 172 16.05 2.03 16.32
C ALA A 172 15.07 0.87 16.00
N LEU A 173 14.97 0.45 14.73
CA LEU A 173 14.14 -0.69 14.31
C LEU A 173 14.63 -2.01 14.92
N ASN A 174 15.94 -2.25 14.94
CA ASN A 174 16.51 -3.43 15.61
C ASN A 174 16.25 -3.41 17.12
N ALA A 175 16.32 -2.24 17.78
CA ALA A 175 16.01 -2.12 19.20
C ALA A 175 14.53 -2.45 19.49
N LEU A 176 13.60 -1.99 18.64
CA LEU A 176 12.19 -2.38 18.71
C LEU A 176 12.03 -3.89 18.57
N LEU A 177 12.51 -4.49 17.48
CA LEU A 177 12.34 -5.93 17.20
C LEU A 177 13.00 -6.83 18.24
N THR A 178 14.04 -6.34 18.95
CA THR A 178 14.68 -7.04 20.06
C THR A 178 13.84 -6.99 21.34
N ARG A 179 13.22 -5.84 21.64
CA ARG A 179 12.43 -5.63 22.87
C ARG A 179 10.98 -6.14 22.75
N TYR A 180 10.42 -6.05 21.55
CA TYR A 180 9.04 -6.41 21.20
C TYR A 180 9.06 -7.34 19.97
N PRO A 181 9.44 -8.62 20.13
CA PRO A 181 9.55 -9.57 19.01
C PRO A 181 8.21 -10.12 18.51
N GLN A 182 7.09 -9.83 19.21
CA GLN A 182 5.72 -10.22 18.89
C GLN A 182 4.71 -9.09 19.23
N GLY A 183 5.17 -7.84 19.22
CA GLY A 183 4.32 -6.67 19.47
C GLY A 183 3.56 -6.17 18.23
N ASP A 184 2.63 -5.24 18.42
CA ASP A 184 1.67 -4.77 17.40
C ASP A 184 2.33 -4.04 16.21
N TYR A 185 3.57 -3.56 16.39
CA TYR A 185 4.35 -2.86 15.36
C TYR A 185 5.44 -3.74 14.73
N THR A 186 5.60 -4.99 15.18
CA THR A 186 6.71 -5.88 14.75
C THR A 186 6.72 -6.14 13.25
N ASP A 187 5.56 -6.37 12.64
CA ASP A 187 5.44 -6.63 11.20
C ASP A 187 5.83 -5.39 10.36
N ASN A 188 5.35 -4.21 10.77
CA ASN A 188 5.68 -2.93 10.20
C ASN A 188 7.17 -2.61 10.39
N ALA A 189 7.72 -2.87 11.57
CA ALA A 189 9.13 -2.63 11.88
C ALA A 189 10.06 -3.54 11.05
N ARG A 190 9.74 -4.83 10.87
CA ARG A 190 10.46 -5.72 9.95
C ARG A 190 10.40 -5.23 8.51
N TYR A 191 9.23 -4.80 8.04
CA TYR A 191 9.07 -4.24 6.70
C TYR A 191 9.98 -3.02 6.48
N TRP A 192 9.94 -2.06 7.39
CA TRP A 192 10.78 -0.87 7.30
C TRP A 192 12.27 -1.16 7.48
N LEU A 193 12.63 -2.20 8.24
CA LEU A 193 14.02 -2.62 8.39
C LEU A 193 14.54 -3.22 7.07
N GLY A 194 13.74 -4.07 6.41
CA GLY A 194 14.01 -4.54 5.06
C GLY A 194 14.13 -3.42 4.03
N GLU A 195 13.27 -2.39 4.09
CA GLU A 195 13.38 -1.19 3.24
C GLU A 195 14.66 -0.40 3.52
N THR A 196 15.06 -0.29 4.80
CA THR A 196 16.28 0.40 5.22
C THR A 196 17.51 -0.31 4.66
N TYR A 197 17.58 -1.64 4.79
CA TYR A 197 18.66 -2.44 4.20
C TYR A 197 18.66 -2.37 2.67
N TYR A 198 17.48 -2.39 2.02
CA TYR A 198 17.34 -2.26 0.57
C TYR A 198 17.91 -0.93 0.05
N VAL A 199 17.59 0.20 0.70
CA VAL A 199 18.14 1.53 0.33
C VAL A 199 19.65 1.62 0.59
N LEU A 200 20.14 0.96 1.64
CA LEU A 200 21.58 0.81 1.92
C LEU A 200 22.28 -0.19 0.97
N ARG A 201 21.55 -0.83 0.04
CA ARG A 201 22.02 -1.90 -0.87
C ARG A 201 22.55 -3.15 -0.17
N ASP A 202 22.21 -3.34 1.11
CA ASP A 202 22.46 -4.57 1.86
C ASP A 202 21.34 -5.57 1.54
N TYR A 203 21.39 -6.07 0.30
CA TYR A 203 20.36 -6.96 -0.23
C TYR A 203 20.20 -8.28 0.56
N PRO A 204 21.27 -8.93 1.08
CA PRO A 204 21.10 -10.12 1.93
C PRO A 204 20.31 -9.82 3.20
N ALA A 205 20.66 -8.76 3.94
CA ALA A 205 19.94 -8.40 5.17
C ALA A 205 18.49 -7.94 4.89
N ALA A 206 18.24 -7.33 3.73
CA ALA A 206 16.90 -6.98 3.29
C ALA A 206 16.03 -8.22 3.03
N LEU A 207 16.58 -9.24 2.33
CA LEU A 207 15.88 -10.51 2.09
C LEU A 207 15.52 -11.21 3.40
N ASP A 208 16.49 -11.37 4.32
CA ASP A 208 16.30 -11.97 5.64
C ASP A 208 15.09 -11.38 6.38
N GLU A 209 14.94 -10.06 6.41
CA GLU A 209 13.85 -9.39 7.13
C GLU A 209 12.50 -9.47 6.42
N TYR A 210 12.47 -9.41 5.08
CA TYR A 210 11.23 -9.66 4.33
C TYR A 210 10.77 -11.11 4.45
N GLU A 211 11.68 -12.08 4.39
CA GLU A 211 11.37 -13.51 4.56
C GLU A 211 10.88 -13.79 5.99
N ARG A 212 11.53 -13.25 7.02
CA ARG A 212 11.06 -13.34 8.41
C ARG A 212 9.67 -12.72 8.58
N LEU A 213 9.37 -11.61 7.93
CA LEU A 213 8.02 -11.02 7.96
C LEU A 213 6.99 -11.99 7.39
N ILE A 214 7.25 -12.59 6.23
CA ILE A 214 6.34 -13.54 5.58
C ILE A 214 6.15 -14.82 6.40
N GLN A 215 7.22 -15.31 7.05
CA GLN A 215 7.19 -16.52 7.87
C GLN A 215 6.48 -16.31 9.22
N LEU A 216 6.75 -15.18 9.90
CA LEU A 216 6.25 -14.92 11.25
C LEU A 216 4.87 -14.24 11.24
N HIS A 217 4.58 -13.40 10.23
CA HIS A 217 3.35 -12.63 10.12
C HIS A 217 2.68 -12.83 8.74
N PRO A 218 2.31 -14.07 8.35
CA PRO A 218 1.79 -14.38 7.01
C PRO A 218 0.47 -13.68 6.65
N THR A 219 -0.25 -13.16 7.65
CA THR A 219 -1.50 -12.39 7.47
C THR A 219 -1.29 -10.86 7.51
N SER A 220 -0.05 -10.37 7.66
CA SER A 220 0.23 -8.94 7.69
C SER A 220 -0.07 -8.27 6.34
N ALA A 221 -0.64 -7.06 6.41
CA ALA A 221 -0.82 -6.18 5.25
C ALA A 221 0.51 -5.78 4.56
N LYS A 222 1.68 -6.08 5.16
CA LYS A 222 3.01 -5.86 4.58
C LYS A 222 3.52 -7.02 3.73
N VAL A 223 2.91 -8.21 3.80
CA VAL A 223 3.34 -9.40 3.03
C VAL A 223 3.40 -9.17 1.51
N PRO A 224 2.42 -8.52 0.84
CA PRO A 224 2.50 -8.26 -0.60
C PRO A 224 3.69 -7.36 -0.96
N GLY A 225 3.94 -6.34 -0.13
CA GLY A 225 5.07 -5.41 -0.30
C GLY A 225 6.42 -6.10 -0.09
N ALA A 226 6.52 -6.95 0.93
CA ALA A 226 7.72 -7.74 1.21
C ALA A 226 8.05 -8.69 0.04
N LEU A 227 7.06 -9.41 -0.49
CA LEU A 227 7.24 -10.28 -1.67
C LEU A 227 7.64 -9.49 -2.93
N LEU A 228 7.03 -8.33 -3.17
CA LEU A 228 7.42 -7.43 -4.27
C LEU A 228 8.90 -7.02 -4.15
N LYS A 229 9.33 -6.68 -2.93
CA LYS A 229 10.71 -6.24 -2.64
C LYS A 229 11.72 -7.38 -2.76
N ILE A 230 11.39 -8.60 -2.33
CA ILE A 230 12.19 -9.80 -2.59
C ILE A 230 12.39 -9.98 -4.10
N GLY A 231 11.31 -9.94 -4.89
CA GLY A 231 11.40 -10.04 -6.35
C GLY A 231 12.25 -8.92 -6.98
N PHE A 232 12.16 -7.69 -6.47
CA PHE A 232 13.02 -6.59 -6.92
C PHE A 232 14.49 -6.81 -6.56
N ILE A 233 14.80 -7.29 -5.35
CA ILE A 233 16.16 -7.64 -4.95
C ILE A 233 16.74 -8.74 -5.83
N GLN A 234 15.98 -9.80 -6.11
CA GLN A 234 16.40 -10.89 -7.00
C GLN A 234 16.71 -10.37 -8.41
N TYR A 235 15.98 -9.37 -8.92
CA TYR A 235 16.34 -8.67 -10.16
C TYR A 235 17.67 -7.93 -10.06
N GLU A 236 17.91 -7.18 -8.97
CA GLU A 236 19.18 -6.46 -8.76
C GLU A 236 20.38 -7.43 -8.58
N GLN A 237 20.14 -8.64 -8.06
CA GLN A 237 21.11 -9.73 -7.95
C GLN A 237 21.25 -10.57 -9.25
N GLN A 238 20.58 -10.20 -10.35
CA GLN A 238 20.54 -10.93 -11.63
C GLN A 238 19.95 -12.36 -11.54
N ALA A 239 19.27 -12.72 -10.45
CA ALA A 239 18.56 -13.99 -10.28
C ALA A 239 17.20 -13.97 -11.02
N LEU A 240 17.22 -13.71 -12.33
CA LEU A 240 16.04 -13.33 -13.12
C LEU A 240 14.90 -14.34 -13.08
N GLU A 241 15.18 -15.65 -13.07
CA GLU A 241 14.15 -16.69 -13.01
C GLU A 241 13.47 -16.75 -11.63
N GLN A 242 14.23 -16.58 -10.55
CA GLN A 242 13.68 -16.47 -9.20
C GLN A 242 12.83 -15.20 -9.06
N ALA A 243 13.37 -14.07 -9.55
CA ALA A 243 12.68 -12.79 -9.57
C ALA A 243 11.34 -12.86 -10.33
N ARG A 244 11.32 -13.54 -11.48
CA ARG A 244 10.11 -13.81 -12.25
C ARG A 244 9.10 -14.63 -11.46
N ALA A 245 9.52 -15.74 -10.86
CA ALA A 245 8.64 -16.60 -10.07
C ALA A 245 8.06 -15.84 -8.84
N THR A 246 8.87 -15.08 -8.12
CA THR A 246 8.42 -14.28 -6.97
C THR A 246 7.44 -13.17 -7.38
N LEU A 247 7.71 -12.43 -8.47
CA LEU A 247 6.78 -11.40 -8.94
C LEU A 247 5.48 -11.99 -9.52
N GLN A 248 5.53 -13.13 -10.20
CA GLN A 248 4.33 -13.85 -10.63
C GLN A 248 3.49 -14.29 -9.43
N ARG A 249 4.13 -14.75 -8.34
CA ARG A 249 3.44 -15.07 -7.09
C ARG A 249 2.74 -13.85 -6.49
N VAL A 250 3.33 -12.66 -6.50
CA VAL A 250 2.64 -11.43 -6.04
C VAL A 250 1.34 -11.19 -6.84
N ILE A 251 1.37 -11.40 -8.16
CA ILE A 251 0.21 -11.23 -9.04
C ILE A 251 -0.87 -12.30 -8.78
N GLN A 252 -0.46 -13.54 -8.49
CA GLN A 252 -1.38 -14.66 -8.23
C GLN A 252 -2.01 -14.61 -6.84
N ASP A 253 -1.20 -14.33 -5.80
CA ASP A 253 -1.64 -14.30 -4.40
C ASP A 253 -2.41 -12.99 -4.07
N TYR A 254 -2.09 -11.87 -4.74
CA TYR A 254 -2.62 -10.53 -4.44
C TYR A 254 -3.11 -9.74 -5.67
N PRO A 255 -3.94 -10.33 -6.57
CA PRO A 255 -4.22 -9.78 -7.91
C PRO A 255 -4.80 -8.37 -7.95
N ASN A 256 -5.51 -7.94 -6.89
CA ASN A 256 -6.15 -6.62 -6.81
C ASN A 256 -5.27 -5.56 -6.11
N SER A 257 -4.04 -5.88 -5.72
CA SER A 257 -3.19 -4.96 -4.96
C SER A 257 -2.38 -4.01 -5.85
N THR A 258 -1.78 -2.97 -5.25
CA THR A 258 -0.85 -2.09 -5.96
C THR A 258 0.45 -2.82 -6.29
N GLU A 259 0.86 -3.74 -5.42
CA GLU A 259 2.06 -4.57 -5.57
C GLU A 259 1.95 -5.52 -6.76
N ALA A 260 0.78 -6.13 -7.03
CA ALA A 260 0.57 -6.92 -8.24
C ALA A 260 0.75 -6.09 -9.52
N ARG A 261 0.21 -4.86 -9.56
CA ARG A 261 0.40 -3.94 -10.70
C ARG A 261 1.87 -3.54 -10.88
N LEU A 262 2.59 -3.29 -9.78
CA LEU A 262 4.02 -2.98 -9.79
C LEU A 262 4.89 -4.19 -10.21
N ALA A 263 4.51 -5.40 -9.78
CA ALA A 263 5.14 -6.65 -10.18
C ALA A 263 5.00 -6.89 -11.68
N GLN A 264 3.80 -6.75 -12.23
CA GLN A 264 3.52 -6.86 -13.66
C GLN A 264 4.40 -5.87 -14.46
N GLY A 265 4.36 -4.58 -14.10
CA GLY A 265 5.16 -3.56 -14.78
C GLY A 265 6.69 -3.72 -14.62
N ARG A 266 7.19 -4.55 -13.69
CA ARG A 266 8.61 -4.95 -13.62
C ARG A 266 8.90 -6.15 -14.50
N LEU A 267 8.01 -7.15 -14.55
CA LEU A 267 8.13 -8.31 -15.44
C LEU A 267 8.20 -7.89 -16.92
N GLU A 268 7.26 -7.03 -17.35
CA GLU A 268 7.17 -6.53 -18.73
C GLU A 268 8.47 -5.84 -19.18
N ARG A 269 8.96 -4.89 -18.38
CA ARG A 269 10.25 -4.21 -18.64
C ARG A 269 11.45 -5.18 -18.64
N GLY A 270 11.41 -6.20 -17.78
CA GLY A 270 12.42 -7.26 -17.74
C GLY A 270 12.40 -8.19 -18.96
N THR A 271 11.27 -8.32 -19.65
CA THR A 271 11.18 -9.06 -20.92
C THR A 271 11.62 -8.22 -22.12
N THR A 272 11.26 -6.93 -22.18
CA THR A 272 11.62 -6.07 -23.32
C THR A 272 13.13 -5.85 -23.44
N GLY A 273 13.86 -5.75 -22.31
CA GLY A 273 15.32 -5.60 -22.32
C GLY A 273 16.10 -6.83 -22.79
N ALA A 274 15.46 -7.99 -22.90
CA ALA A 274 16.07 -9.24 -23.37
C ALA A 274 15.75 -9.58 -24.85
N ALA A 275 14.98 -8.73 -25.53
CA ALA A 275 14.42 -8.99 -26.86
C ALA A 275 15.12 -8.19 -28.00
N THR A 276 16.23 -7.52 -27.72
CA THR A 276 17.02 -6.77 -28.72
C THR A 276 18.23 -7.60 -29.15
N PRO A 277 18.23 -8.18 -30.37
CA PRO A 277 19.43 -8.80 -30.96
C PRO A 277 20.45 -7.77 -31.46
#